data_AF-A0A3A1WIV4-F1
#
_entry.id   AF-A0A3A1WIV4-F1
#
_cell.length_a   1.000
_cell.length_b   1.000
_cell.length_c   1.000
_cell.angle_alpha   90.00
_cell.angle_beta   90.00
_cell.angle_gamma   90.00
#
_symmetry.space_group_name_H-M   'P 1'
#
loop_
_entity.id
_entity.type
_entity.pdbx_description
1 polymer ?
#
loop_
_entity_poly.entity_id
_entity_poly.type
_entity_poly.pdbx_seq_one_letter_code
_entity_poly.pdbx_strand_id
1 'polypeptide(L)'
;MAGIGGEPRESDLDTTRRRLLLSLGAAAGAIVAAGTAGAGRRAAPDERAALRLGLVTATADGSVGQTYSGPAWTGIQWYRETLASPKARTAIAGAHARTHVATAADNGFRLVMAGMDAGAPRRAPAYGVVLAAPIVLWDFDALADPSEATAANLALTRDPAGTVRGVGSVVATGRGSGSRLVGRLGPLSEIAGVGDLAGLGTLAWLKQELNPYASASLDGSIRLDQTAGRPSSRGGMQGARIANAHKGRIWNSVRPDQLSSLRDKDPAKPWAVSFDRSSASNAPHAQRTRYGALLAKAGCRPALILGFDDAIRTQRMAAVPELVARGLLATFYLPTALVEDSNGTGRLTWADVRYLAGLGMDLQLDGTADDTAMTSRPDPAAALAELRSMRDLVMARVPGSDPRHFCYPNGFTDSLLAAKNAHDHRAYAGAATGAAGSAVLAGLARTSTLSAGMAVSGFGVPAGTRIASVDGAAEVTLTRALTADTASIAVWDDRSPFFLDKLQDALRSDGTFRTGRTTGFDTFHSRFGIADRAFLLPAYSMSNGSTGSDDDAQLAARILARIDHAVARRENIEFYVHGVQAQATFITTPLATWIAVLDGIAARRDAGVLDVLTKAQWWARDGSASCPV
;
A
#
# COMPACT_ATOMS: atom_id res chain seq x y z
N MET A 1 67.20 -7.27 -15.60
CA MET A 1 66.26 -7.25 -16.73
C MET A 1 64.86 -7.39 -16.14
N ALA A 2 64.22 -6.26 -15.82
CA ALA A 2 63.15 -5.62 -16.61
C ALA A 2 61.85 -6.46 -16.57
N GLY A 3 60.70 -6.02 -16.06
CA GLY A 3 60.30 -4.73 -15.49
C GLY A 3 58.92 -4.84 -14.81
N ILE A 4 58.61 -3.79 -14.07
CA ILE A 4 57.44 -3.46 -13.22
C ILE A 4 56.10 -3.44 -13.99
N GLY A 5 54.99 -3.83 -13.33
CA GLY A 5 53.77 -3.00 -13.30
C GLY A 5 52.42 -3.60 -13.79
N GLY A 6 51.37 -3.43 -12.97
CA GLY A 6 50.01 -3.12 -13.46
C GLY A 6 48.85 -3.97 -12.93
N GLU A 7 48.26 -3.57 -11.79
CA GLU A 7 46.87 -3.91 -11.45
C GLU A 7 45.89 -3.25 -12.45
N PRO A 8 44.73 -3.86 -12.75
CA PRO A 8 43.71 -3.23 -13.56
C PRO A 8 42.96 -2.14 -12.77
N ARG A 9 43.07 -0.89 -13.24
CA ARG A 9 42.32 0.27 -12.73
C ARG A 9 40.89 0.26 -13.28
N GLU A 10 39.91 0.39 -12.38
CA GLU A 10 38.60 0.99 -12.67
C GLU A 10 38.80 2.44 -13.15
N SER A 11 38.55 2.76 -14.42
CA SER A 11 38.22 4.15 -14.85
C SER A 11 37.91 4.28 -16.35
N ASP A 12 36.84 3.65 -16.84
CA ASP A 12 36.31 3.96 -18.20
C ASP A 12 34.79 4.21 -18.24
N LEU A 13 34.14 4.42 -17.10
CA LEU A 13 32.71 4.75 -17.03
C LEU A 13 32.41 6.22 -16.68
N ASP A 14 33.43 7.05 -16.42
CA ASP A 14 33.22 8.42 -15.90
C ASP A 14 33.45 9.55 -16.94
N THR A 15 33.99 9.23 -18.11
CA THR A 15 34.34 10.25 -19.14
C THR A 15 33.19 10.57 -20.10
N THR A 16 32.23 9.65 -20.27
CA THR A 16 31.08 9.83 -21.18
C THR A 16 29.95 10.66 -20.55
N ARG A 17 29.89 10.78 -19.21
CA ARG A 17 28.87 11.58 -18.50
C ARG A 17 29.20 13.07 -18.38
N ARG A 18 30.46 13.48 -18.55
CA ARG A 18 30.88 14.88 -18.37
C ARG A 18 30.80 15.78 -19.60
N ARG A 19 30.54 15.24 -20.80
CA ARG A 19 30.47 16.04 -22.05
C ARG A 19 29.06 16.43 -22.51
N LEU A 20 28.01 16.10 -21.76
CA LEU A 20 26.62 16.41 -22.15
C LEU A 20 26.01 17.67 -21.50
N LEU A 21 26.79 18.48 -20.77
CA LEU A 21 26.26 19.59 -19.94
C LEU A 21 26.75 21.01 -20.31
N LEU A 22 27.36 21.22 -21.47
CA LEU A 22 27.73 22.56 -21.93
C LEU A 22 27.46 22.75 -23.42
N SER A 23 26.21 23.00 -23.77
CA SER A 23 25.83 23.95 -24.83
C SER A 23 24.30 24.01 -24.95
N LEU A 24 23.72 25.18 -24.67
CA LEU A 24 22.75 25.87 -25.52
C LEU A 24 22.03 26.94 -24.68
N GLY A 25 22.37 28.20 -24.98
CA GLY A 25 21.63 29.36 -24.53
C GLY A 25 20.45 29.67 -25.45
N ALA A 26 19.40 30.20 -24.82
CA ALA A 26 18.44 31.20 -25.27
C ALA A 26 17.83 31.12 -26.70
N ALA A 27 16.53 30.84 -26.77
CA ALA A 27 15.54 31.64 -27.50
C ALA A 27 14.11 31.28 -27.06
N ALA A 28 13.24 32.28 -27.03
CA ALA A 28 11.92 32.29 -26.40
C ALA A 28 10.78 31.69 -27.26
N GLY A 29 9.70 31.26 -26.58
CA GLY A 29 8.34 31.22 -27.16
C GLY A 29 7.64 29.85 -27.15
N ALA A 30 6.43 29.83 -26.57
CA ALA A 30 5.42 28.76 -26.54
C ALA A 30 5.60 27.61 -25.51
N ILE A 31 4.82 27.70 -24.43
CA ILE A 31 4.65 26.65 -23.42
C ILE A 31 3.77 25.53 -24.01
N VAL A 32 4.42 24.44 -24.41
CA VAL A 32 3.79 23.10 -24.49
C VAL A 32 4.54 22.24 -23.48
N ALA A 33 3.82 21.74 -22.48
CA ALA A 33 4.36 20.92 -21.41
C ALA A 33 4.86 19.57 -21.95
N ALA A 34 6.13 19.50 -22.33
CA ALA A 34 6.86 18.26 -22.52
C ALA A 34 7.59 17.92 -21.21
N GLY A 35 7.01 17.01 -20.43
CA GLY A 35 7.63 16.52 -19.20
C GLY A 35 8.91 15.74 -19.49
N THR A 36 10.05 16.23 -18.99
CA THR A 36 11.32 15.51 -19.00
C THR A 36 11.36 14.43 -17.92
N ALA A 37 11.78 13.25 -18.32
CA ALA A 37 11.88 12.01 -17.55
C ALA A 37 12.91 12.11 -16.40
N GLY A 38 12.54 11.61 -15.22
CA GLY A 38 13.43 11.65 -14.05
C GLY A 38 12.99 10.86 -12.82
N ALA A 39 12.21 9.80 -12.96
CA ALA A 39 12.07 8.71 -11.98
C ALA A 39 11.38 7.55 -12.72
N GLY A 40 11.92 6.34 -12.64
CA GLY A 40 11.53 5.21 -13.49
C GLY A 40 10.01 5.08 -13.64
N ARG A 41 9.49 5.41 -14.84
CA ARG A 41 8.13 5.01 -15.24
C ARG A 41 8.09 3.50 -15.12
N ARG A 42 7.45 2.99 -14.06
CA ARG A 42 7.00 1.60 -14.03
C ARG A 42 6.20 1.38 -15.32
N ALA A 43 6.48 0.26 -16.00
CA ALA A 43 5.75 -0.12 -17.19
C ALA A 43 4.25 0.03 -16.93
N ALA A 44 3.53 0.60 -17.90
CA ALA A 44 2.06 0.59 -17.88
C ALA A 44 1.57 -0.84 -17.58
N PRO A 45 0.42 -1.01 -16.89
CA PRO A 45 -0.15 -2.33 -16.66
C PRO A 45 -0.07 -3.17 -17.94
N ASP A 46 0.32 -4.43 -17.80
CA ASP A 46 0.44 -5.37 -18.92
C ASP A 46 -0.93 -5.50 -19.61
N GLU A 47 -1.15 -4.67 -20.63
CA GLU A 47 -2.40 -4.62 -21.41
C GLU A 47 -2.78 -6.02 -21.91
N ARG A 48 -1.81 -6.92 -22.11
CA ARG A 48 -2.06 -8.28 -22.61
C ARG A 48 -2.87 -9.12 -21.63
N ALA A 49 -2.74 -8.92 -20.31
CA ALA A 49 -3.50 -9.67 -19.32
C ALA A 49 -4.97 -9.22 -19.29
N ALA A 50 -5.23 -7.91 -19.29
CA ALA A 50 -6.58 -7.36 -19.32
C ALA A 50 -7.30 -7.62 -20.66
N LEU A 51 -6.57 -7.57 -21.77
CA LEU A 51 -7.11 -7.85 -23.11
C LEU A 51 -7.48 -9.33 -23.29
N ARG A 52 -6.72 -10.27 -22.72
CA ARG A 52 -7.08 -11.70 -22.72
C ARG A 52 -8.38 -11.98 -21.97
N LEU A 53 -8.68 -11.19 -20.95
CA LEU A 53 -9.93 -11.26 -20.18
C LEU A 53 -11.08 -10.49 -20.84
N GLY A 54 -10.83 -9.82 -21.97
CA GLY A 54 -11.82 -9.01 -22.68
C GLY A 54 -12.30 -7.83 -21.84
N LEU A 55 -11.38 -7.10 -21.20
CA LEU A 55 -11.72 -6.01 -20.28
C LEU A 55 -11.30 -4.64 -20.80
N VAL A 56 -11.93 -3.62 -20.21
CA VAL A 56 -11.56 -2.23 -20.42
C VAL A 56 -10.53 -1.82 -19.36
N THR A 57 -9.47 -1.14 -19.78
CA THR A 57 -8.44 -0.52 -18.92
C THR A 57 -8.63 0.99 -18.84
N ALA A 58 -8.05 1.63 -17.81
CA ALA A 58 -8.05 3.09 -17.65
C ALA A 58 -6.61 3.62 -17.53
N THR A 59 -6.37 4.88 -17.92
CA THR A 59 -5.04 5.52 -17.91
C THR A 59 -4.45 5.78 -16.52
N ALA A 60 -5.28 5.85 -15.47
CA ALA A 60 -4.85 6.09 -14.08
C ALA A 60 -5.82 5.45 -13.06
N ASP A 61 -6.47 6.25 -12.21
CA ASP A 61 -7.40 5.79 -11.18
C ASP A 61 -8.84 5.57 -11.67
N GLY A 62 -9.10 5.73 -12.97
CA GLY A 62 -10.44 5.62 -13.55
C GLY A 62 -11.40 6.72 -13.11
N SER A 63 -10.91 7.88 -12.68
CA SER A 63 -11.80 9.01 -12.37
C SER A 63 -12.32 9.71 -13.63
N VAL A 64 -13.30 10.60 -13.44
CA VAL A 64 -13.75 11.55 -14.47
C VAL A 64 -12.54 12.25 -15.10
N GLY A 65 -12.51 12.33 -16.43
CA GLY A 65 -11.41 12.87 -17.24
C GLY A 65 -10.39 11.81 -17.69
N GLN A 66 -10.40 10.61 -17.11
CA GLN A 66 -9.51 9.53 -17.52
C GLN A 66 -10.00 8.82 -18.79
N THR A 67 -9.05 8.34 -19.59
CA THR A 67 -9.36 7.58 -20.81
C THR A 67 -9.51 6.10 -20.47
N TYR A 68 -10.63 5.54 -20.90
CA TYR A 68 -10.93 4.12 -20.89
C TYR A 68 -10.64 3.53 -22.26
N SER A 69 -9.95 2.41 -22.32
CA SER A 69 -9.54 1.73 -23.55
C SER A 69 -10.04 0.30 -23.56
N GLY A 70 -10.82 -0.07 -24.58
CA GLY A 70 -11.27 -1.45 -24.74
C GLY A 70 -10.46 -2.26 -25.75
N PRO A 71 -10.82 -3.55 -25.94
CA PRO A 71 -10.26 -4.41 -27.00
C PRO A 71 -10.42 -3.84 -28.42
N ALA A 72 -9.63 -4.37 -29.36
CA ALA A 72 -9.69 -3.97 -30.77
C ALA A 72 -10.87 -4.63 -31.51
N TRP A 73 -12.10 -4.29 -31.12
CA TRP A 73 -13.33 -4.79 -31.74
C TRP A 73 -13.86 -3.84 -32.82
N THR A 74 -14.83 -4.30 -33.61
CA THR A 74 -15.56 -3.48 -34.59
C THR A 74 -16.97 -3.18 -34.09
N GLY A 75 -17.65 -2.19 -34.68
CA GLY A 75 -19.03 -1.84 -34.30
C GLY A 75 -19.16 -1.42 -32.83
N ILE A 76 -18.21 -0.63 -32.34
CA ILE A 76 -18.08 -0.34 -30.92
C ILE A 76 -19.22 0.57 -30.42
N GLN A 77 -19.69 0.29 -29.20
CA GLN A 77 -20.59 1.15 -28.43
C GLN A 77 -20.23 1.08 -26.95
N TRP A 78 -20.12 2.22 -26.29
CA TRP A 78 -19.95 2.29 -24.84
C TRP A 78 -21.28 2.42 -24.10
N TYR A 79 -21.34 1.83 -22.90
CA TYR A 79 -22.51 1.85 -22.03
C TYR A 79 -22.12 2.24 -20.62
N ARG A 80 -23.05 2.92 -19.94
CA ARG A 80 -23.10 3.01 -18.48
C ARG A 80 -23.83 1.79 -17.94
N GLU A 81 -23.14 0.93 -17.22
CA GLU A 81 -23.73 -0.22 -16.52
C GLU A 81 -23.97 0.13 -15.05
N THR A 82 -25.21 -0.07 -14.58
CA THR A 82 -25.53 -0.02 -13.15
C THR A 82 -24.96 -1.25 -12.45
N LEU A 83 -24.72 -1.09 -11.14
CA LEU A 83 -24.15 -2.15 -10.32
C LEU A 83 -25.22 -3.02 -9.66
N ALA A 84 -26.46 -2.53 -9.62
CA ALA A 84 -27.60 -3.29 -9.14
C ALA A 84 -27.80 -4.57 -9.97
N SER A 85 -28.39 -5.58 -9.34
CA SER A 85 -28.89 -6.78 -10.02
C SER A 85 -30.42 -6.68 -10.15
N PRO A 86 -31.00 -6.81 -11.36
CA PRO A 86 -30.33 -7.00 -12.64
C PRO A 86 -29.62 -5.73 -13.11
N LYS A 87 -28.52 -5.92 -13.85
CA LYS A 87 -27.71 -4.82 -14.39
C LYS A 87 -28.45 -4.11 -15.52
N ALA A 88 -28.62 -2.81 -15.39
CA ALA A 88 -29.14 -1.95 -16.47
C ALA A 88 -27.97 -1.35 -17.25
N ARG A 89 -28.13 -1.23 -18.58
CA ARG A 89 -27.13 -0.60 -19.46
C ARG A 89 -27.77 0.51 -20.27
N THR A 90 -27.19 1.69 -20.19
CA THR A 90 -27.60 2.85 -20.99
C THR A 90 -26.50 3.20 -21.98
N ALA A 91 -26.81 3.22 -23.27
CA ALA A 91 -25.85 3.59 -24.29
C ALA A 91 -25.37 5.04 -24.08
N ILE A 92 -24.07 5.26 -24.23
CA ILE A 92 -23.48 6.60 -24.22
C ILE A 92 -23.53 7.12 -25.65
N ALA A 93 -24.36 8.15 -25.89
CA ALA A 93 -24.58 8.70 -27.22
C ALA A 93 -23.26 9.11 -27.90
N GLY A 94 -23.03 8.63 -29.12
CA GLY A 94 -21.84 8.96 -29.93
C GLY A 94 -20.54 8.27 -29.51
N ALA A 95 -20.53 7.49 -28.43
CA ALA A 95 -19.33 6.79 -27.95
C ALA A 95 -19.09 5.49 -28.73
N HIS A 96 -18.60 5.63 -29.97
CA HIS A 96 -18.31 4.52 -30.90
C HIS A 96 -16.82 4.28 -31.15
N ALA A 97 -15.95 5.05 -30.49
CA ALA A 97 -14.51 4.86 -30.58
C ALA A 97 -14.04 3.72 -29.66
N ARG A 98 -12.86 3.16 -29.94
CA ARG A 98 -12.20 2.18 -29.07
C ARG A 98 -11.87 2.74 -27.68
N THR A 99 -11.79 4.06 -27.57
CA THR A 99 -11.54 4.76 -26.32
C THR A 99 -12.73 5.64 -25.94
N HIS A 100 -12.93 5.86 -24.64
CA HIS A 100 -13.92 6.78 -24.09
C HIS A 100 -13.29 7.59 -22.96
N VAL A 101 -13.38 8.91 -23.01
CA VAL A 101 -12.96 9.78 -21.91
C VAL A 101 -14.12 9.91 -20.93
N ALA A 102 -13.93 9.45 -19.69
CA ALA A 102 -14.98 9.47 -18.69
C ALA A 102 -15.43 10.89 -18.38
N THR A 103 -16.73 11.11 -18.32
CA THR A 103 -17.39 12.38 -18.04
C THR A 103 -18.04 12.38 -16.66
N ALA A 104 -18.47 13.54 -16.17
CA ALA A 104 -19.19 13.64 -14.90
C ALA A 104 -20.47 12.77 -14.86
N ALA A 105 -21.12 12.57 -16.00
CA ALA A 105 -22.31 11.70 -16.13
C ALA A 105 -21.98 10.21 -16.01
N ASP A 106 -20.71 9.82 -16.16
CA ASP A 106 -20.28 8.43 -16.00
C ASP A 106 -19.97 8.08 -14.53
N ASN A 107 -19.83 9.08 -13.65
CA ASN A 107 -19.49 8.89 -12.25
C ASN A 107 -20.47 7.94 -11.54
N GLY A 108 -19.93 6.91 -10.88
CA GLY A 108 -20.70 5.87 -10.21
C GLY A 108 -21.16 4.72 -11.10
N PHE A 109 -20.98 4.81 -12.42
CA PHE A 109 -21.28 3.73 -13.36
C PHE A 109 -20.04 2.93 -13.73
N ARG A 110 -20.23 1.65 -14.02
CA ARG A 110 -19.21 0.84 -14.68
C ARG A 110 -19.29 1.09 -16.18
N LEU A 111 -18.18 1.47 -16.79
CA LEU A 111 -18.11 1.61 -18.24
C LEU A 111 -17.95 0.23 -18.88
N VAL A 112 -18.77 -0.03 -19.89
CA VAL A 112 -18.76 -1.30 -20.64
C VAL A 112 -18.68 -0.99 -22.12
N MET A 113 -17.66 -1.53 -22.79
CA MET A 113 -17.57 -1.50 -24.24
C MET A 113 -18.25 -2.74 -24.81
N ALA A 114 -19.15 -2.59 -25.78
CA ALA A 114 -19.64 -3.70 -26.59
C ALA A 114 -19.15 -3.54 -28.03
N GLY A 115 -19.05 -4.64 -28.76
CA GLY A 115 -18.65 -4.65 -30.16
C GLY A 115 -18.61 -6.07 -30.72
N MET A 116 -18.00 -6.24 -31.88
CA MET A 116 -17.84 -7.51 -32.56
C MET A 116 -16.37 -7.94 -32.53
N ASP A 117 -16.10 -9.12 -32.00
CA ASP A 117 -14.80 -9.78 -31.99
C ASP A 117 -14.85 -10.98 -32.95
N ALA A 118 -14.11 -10.92 -34.05
CA ALA A 118 -14.16 -11.91 -35.12
C ALA A 118 -15.60 -12.27 -35.55
N GLY A 119 -16.48 -11.26 -35.63
CA GLY A 119 -17.89 -11.43 -36.02
C GLY A 119 -18.84 -11.92 -34.92
N ALA A 120 -18.34 -12.18 -33.70
CA ALA A 120 -19.19 -12.52 -32.55
C ALA A 120 -19.42 -11.29 -31.66
N PRO A 121 -20.67 -11.02 -31.20
CA PRO A 121 -20.92 -9.94 -30.27
C PRO A 121 -20.26 -10.23 -28.92
N ARG A 122 -19.47 -9.27 -28.43
CA ARG A 122 -18.76 -9.33 -27.15
C ARG A 122 -19.02 -8.08 -26.32
N ARG A 123 -18.74 -8.19 -25.02
CA ARG A 123 -18.80 -7.10 -24.04
C ARG A 123 -17.58 -7.14 -23.16
N ALA A 124 -17.01 -5.97 -22.92
CA ALA A 124 -15.83 -5.74 -22.10
C ALA A 124 -16.17 -4.74 -20.99
N PRO A 125 -16.45 -5.21 -19.77
CA PRO A 125 -16.62 -4.32 -18.63
C PRO A 125 -15.27 -3.79 -18.12
N ALA A 126 -15.25 -2.56 -17.62
CA ALA A 126 -14.21 -2.13 -16.69
C ALA A 126 -14.41 -2.83 -15.33
N TYR A 127 -13.32 -3.08 -14.60
CA TYR A 127 -13.41 -3.65 -13.25
C TYR A 127 -14.05 -2.68 -12.25
N GLY A 128 -13.68 -1.40 -12.33
CA GLY A 128 -14.18 -0.34 -11.47
C GLY A 128 -15.33 0.45 -12.08
N VAL A 129 -15.97 1.25 -11.23
CA VAL A 129 -16.81 2.36 -11.70
C VAL A 129 -15.93 3.57 -12.01
N VAL A 130 -16.47 4.52 -12.77
CA VAL A 130 -15.88 5.85 -12.85
C VAL A 130 -16.00 6.51 -11.48
N LEU A 131 -14.88 7.01 -10.94
CA LEU A 131 -14.84 7.73 -9.68
C LEU A 131 -14.93 9.24 -9.91
N ALA A 132 -15.43 9.99 -8.91
CA ALA A 132 -15.29 11.44 -8.91
C ALA A 132 -13.80 11.82 -8.92
N ALA A 133 -13.41 12.85 -9.67
CA ALA A 133 -12.04 13.36 -9.65
C ALA A 133 -11.65 13.76 -8.21
N PRO A 134 -10.41 13.43 -7.76
CA PRO A 134 -9.95 13.88 -6.46
C PRO A 134 -9.69 15.39 -6.51
N ILE A 135 -9.79 16.05 -5.36
CA ILE A 135 -9.52 17.48 -5.23
C ILE A 135 -8.17 17.63 -4.55
N VAL A 136 -7.21 18.27 -5.21
CA VAL A 136 -5.94 18.64 -4.58
C VAL A 136 -6.24 19.77 -3.61
N LEU A 137 -6.21 19.48 -2.31
CA LEU A 137 -6.34 20.52 -1.28
C LEU A 137 -5.02 21.25 -1.10
N TRP A 138 -3.91 20.55 -1.29
CA TRP A 138 -2.57 21.10 -1.18
C TRP A 138 -1.57 20.24 -1.97
N ASP A 139 -0.95 20.82 -2.99
CA ASP A 139 0.31 20.36 -3.56
C ASP A 139 1.45 21.21 -2.99
N PHE A 140 2.59 20.61 -2.63
CA PHE A 140 3.69 21.37 -2.05
C PHE A 140 4.49 22.17 -3.09
N ASP A 141 3.93 22.34 -4.29
CA ASP A 141 4.58 22.96 -5.46
C ASP A 141 4.43 24.49 -5.43
N ALA A 142 3.26 24.97 -5.02
CA ALA A 142 2.91 26.40 -4.97
C ALA A 142 3.38 27.13 -3.70
N LEU A 143 4.10 26.47 -2.79
CA LEU A 143 4.68 27.11 -1.62
C LEU A 143 5.82 28.06 -2.03
N ALA A 144 5.48 29.31 -2.35
CA ALA A 144 6.46 30.38 -2.54
C ALA A 144 7.26 30.63 -1.25
N ASP A 145 6.66 30.38 -0.09
CA ASP A 145 7.33 30.22 1.21
C ASP A 145 6.30 29.65 2.22
N PRO A 146 6.65 28.68 3.08
CA PRO A 146 5.78 28.31 4.20
C PRO A 146 5.66 29.48 5.17
N SER A 147 4.62 30.30 5.01
CA SER A 147 4.51 31.65 5.54
C SER A 147 4.38 31.78 7.07
N GLU A 148 4.43 30.69 7.84
CA GLU A 148 4.39 30.73 9.31
C GLU A 148 5.30 29.66 9.95
N ALA A 149 6.60 29.67 9.63
CA ALA A 149 7.59 29.03 10.50
C ALA A 149 7.86 29.96 11.69
N THR A 150 7.21 29.72 12.82
CA THR A 150 7.37 30.54 14.04
C THR A 150 8.71 30.36 14.77
N ALA A 151 9.71 29.68 14.18
CA ALA A 151 11.01 29.48 14.81
C ALA A 151 12.16 29.38 13.80
N ALA A 152 13.32 29.93 14.18
CA ALA A 152 14.57 30.02 13.41
C ALA A 152 15.26 28.69 13.04
N ASN A 153 14.60 27.54 13.26
CA ASN A 153 15.15 26.21 12.96
C ASN A 153 14.05 25.37 12.30
N LEU A 154 14.15 25.20 10.97
CA LEU A 154 13.17 24.49 10.16
C LEU A 154 13.31 22.97 10.32
N ALA A 155 12.34 22.35 11.00
CA ALA A 155 12.24 20.89 11.05
C ALA A 155 11.65 20.30 9.75
N LEU A 156 11.21 21.15 8.82
CA LEU A 156 10.62 20.82 7.53
C LEU A 156 11.29 21.67 6.46
N THR A 157 11.88 21.04 5.44
CA THR A 157 12.50 21.74 4.30
C THR A 157 11.92 21.22 2.99
N ARG A 158 11.85 22.06 1.97
CA ARG A 158 11.55 21.62 0.61
C ARG A 158 12.65 20.65 0.16
N ASP A 159 12.28 19.52 -0.43
CA ASP A 159 13.21 18.57 -1.05
C ASP A 159 12.94 18.52 -2.56
N PRO A 160 13.55 19.44 -3.33
CA PRO A 160 13.38 19.48 -4.78
C PRO A 160 14.04 18.29 -5.50
N ALA A 161 14.96 17.58 -4.83
CA ALA A 161 15.66 16.42 -5.38
C ALA A 161 14.90 15.10 -5.12
N GLY A 162 13.88 15.12 -4.28
CA GLY A 162 13.21 13.95 -3.74
C GLY A 162 11.70 14.01 -3.85
N THR A 163 11.16 14.19 -5.03
CA THR A 163 9.70 14.18 -5.23
C THR A 163 9.16 12.76 -5.08
N VAL A 164 8.13 12.57 -4.25
CA VAL A 164 7.41 11.28 -4.21
C VAL A 164 6.60 11.12 -5.51
N ARG A 165 5.96 12.20 -5.96
CA ARG A 165 5.37 12.49 -7.29
C ARG A 165 5.26 14.02 -7.47
N GLY A 166 5.08 14.53 -8.70
CA GLY A 166 5.03 15.97 -8.98
C GLY A 166 6.40 16.67 -8.97
N VAL A 167 6.42 17.99 -8.79
CA VAL A 167 7.66 18.82 -8.80
C VAL A 167 8.18 19.19 -7.40
N GLY A 168 7.49 18.77 -6.33
CA GLY A 168 7.81 19.20 -4.97
C GLY A 168 7.41 18.21 -3.89
N SER A 169 8.19 18.20 -2.83
CA SER A 169 7.87 17.51 -1.57
C SER A 169 8.43 18.31 -0.40
N VAL A 170 7.86 18.09 0.78
CA VAL A 170 8.41 18.60 2.04
C VAL A 170 8.97 17.44 2.83
N VAL A 171 10.19 17.60 3.34
CA VAL A 171 10.87 16.59 4.15
C VAL A 171 11.03 17.06 5.57
N ALA A 172 10.63 16.22 6.52
CA ALA A 172 10.97 16.41 7.91
C ALA A 172 12.46 16.11 8.14
N THR A 173 13.27 17.13 8.45
CA THR A 173 14.72 17.02 8.66
C THR A 173 15.11 16.87 10.14
N GLY A 174 14.19 17.17 11.06
CA GLY A 174 14.37 16.92 12.49
C GLY A 174 15.19 17.94 13.28
N ARG A 175 15.51 19.11 12.72
CA ARG A 175 16.17 20.21 13.45
C ARG A 175 15.16 21.28 13.88
N GLY A 176 15.13 21.64 15.16
CA GLY A 176 14.45 22.85 15.65
C GLY A 176 13.24 22.66 16.55
N SER A 177 12.84 23.76 17.22
CA SER A 177 11.62 23.85 18.04
C SER A 177 10.34 24.08 17.22
N GLY A 178 10.49 24.40 15.92
CA GLY A 178 9.39 24.55 14.98
C GLY A 178 8.82 23.18 14.60
N SER A 179 7.71 22.81 15.21
CA SER A 179 7.11 21.47 15.11
C SER A 179 5.98 21.37 14.07
N ARG A 180 5.70 22.44 13.32
CA ARG A 180 4.46 22.55 12.55
C ARG A 180 4.63 23.31 11.25
N LEU A 181 4.18 22.72 10.14
CA LEU A 181 3.89 23.42 8.89
C LEU A 181 2.37 23.60 8.79
N VAL A 182 1.89 24.82 8.54
CA VAL A 182 0.45 25.11 8.42
C VAL A 182 0.17 25.66 7.03
N GLY A 183 -0.87 25.13 6.39
CA GLY A 183 -1.45 25.65 5.16
C GLY A 183 -2.91 26.00 5.42
N ARG A 184 -3.33 27.16 4.95
CA ARG A 184 -4.71 27.63 5.10
C ARG A 184 -5.51 27.14 3.89
N LEU A 185 -6.64 26.46 4.13
CA LEU A 185 -7.55 26.02 3.07
C LEU A 185 -8.66 27.03 2.78
N GLY A 186 -8.92 27.97 3.69
CA GLY A 186 -10.11 28.84 3.64
C GLY A 186 -11.37 28.10 4.11
N PRO A 187 -12.57 28.70 4.00
CA PRO A 187 -13.83 28.01 4.26
C PRO A 187 -14.04 26.80 3.35
N LEU A 188 -14.49 25.66 3.89
CA LEU A 188 -14.77 24.47 3.05
C LEU A 188 -15.93 24.72 2.07
N SER A 189 -16.85 25.63 2.44
CA SER A 189 -17.95 26.07 1.59
C SER A 189 -17.50 26.75 0.30
N GLU A 190 -16.28 27.30 0.28
CA GLU A 190 -15.70 27.98 -0.89
C GLU A 190 -14.87 27.03 -1.77
N ILE A 191 -14.54 25.83 -1.27
CA ILE A 191 -13.81 24.82 -2.05
C ILE A 191 -14.80 24.10 -2.97
N ALA A 192 -14.67 24.33 -4.27
CA ALA A 192 -15.56 23.78 -5.29
C ALA A 192 -15.72 22.25 -5.15
N GLY A 193 -16.98 21.82 -4.99
CA GLY A 193 -17.33 20.41 -4.83
C GLY A 193 -17.13 19.83 -3.42
N VAL A 194 -16.56 20.57 -2.45
CA VAL A 194 -16.46 20.14 -1.05
C VAL A 194 -17.69 20.60 -0.27
N GLY A 195 -17.88 21.91 -0.07
CA GLY A 195 -19.02 22.44 0.68
C GLY A 195 -18.89 22.27 2.20
N ASP A 196 -18.72 21.03 2.68
CA ASP A 196 -18.62 20.68 4.10
C ASP A 196 -17.63 19.52 4.36
N LEU A 197 -17.58 19.03 5.61
CA LEU A 197 -16.73 17.90 6.00
C LEU A 197 -17.12 16.58 5.33
N ALA A 198 -18.40 16.34 5.06
CA ALA A 198 -18.83 15.13 4.38
C ALA A 198 -18.42 15.16 2.89
N GLY A 199 -18.46 16.34 2.27
CA GLY A 199 -18.04 16.58 0.90
C GLY A 199 -16.53 16.52 0.69
N LEU A 200 -15.71 16.65 1.74
CA LEU A 200 -14.29 16.26 1.69
C LEU A 200 -14.14 14.76 1.37
N GLY A 201 -15.10 13.92 1.77
CA GLY A 201 -15.01 12.48 1.63
C GLY A 201 -13.81 11.91 2.36
N THR A 202 -13.11 10.96 1.74
CA THR A 202 -11.84 10.44 2.26
C THR A 202 -10.74 11.43 1.93
N LEU A 203 -10.03 11.91 2.95
CA LEU A 203 -8.76 12.58 2.78
C LEU A 203 -7.67 11.53 2.63
N ALA A 204 -6.78 11.71 1.65
CA ALA A 204 -5.58 10.92 1.53
C ALA A 204 -4.36 11.83 1.43
N TRP A 205 -3.25 11.43 2.04
CA TRP A 205 -2.01 12.17 1.92
C TRP A 205 -0.81 11.29 1.68
N LEU A 206 0.07 11.80 0.82
CA LEU A 206 1.30 11.15 0.43
C LEU A 206 2.32 11.34 1.53
N LYS A 207 2.78 10.25 2.14
CA LYS A 207 3.82 10.18 3.17
C LYS A 207 4.81 9.08 2.78
N GLN A 208 6.01 9.40 2.32
CA GLN A 208 7.07 8.40 2.12
C GLN A 208 8.04 8.39 3.30
N GLU A 209 8.16 7.26 3.98
CA GLU A 209 9.22 7.03 4.97
C GLU A 209 10.53 6.65 4.26
N LEU A 210 11.57 7.48 4.37
CA LEU A 210 12.88 7.17 3.76
C LEU A 210 13.73 6.23 4.62
N ASN A 211 13.37 6.03 5.89
CA ASN A 211 14.05 5.09 6.77
C ASN A 211 12.99 4.34 7.61
N PRO A 212 12.49 3.18 7.13
CA PRO A 212 11.50 2.40 7.86
C PRO A 212 12.05 1.83 9.17
N TYR A 213 13.38 1.66 9.29
CA TYR A 213 14.04 1.13 10.50
C TYR A 213 13.86 2.04 11.71
N ALA A 214 13.82 3.36 11.51
CA ALA A 214 13.66 4.37 12.56
C ALA A 214 12.18 4.59 12.98
N SER A 215 11.22 3.83 12.44
CA SER A 215 9.79 4.08 12.59
C SER A 215 9.14 3.51 13.87
N ALA A 216 9.72 3.79 15.05
CA ALA A 216 9.13 3.34 16.31
C ALA A 216 8.09 4.33 16.90
N SER A 217 7.92 5.55 16.37
CA SER A 217 7.05 6.57 16.99
C SER A 217 6.27 7.44 15.99
N LEU A 218 5.12 7.90 16.47
CA LEU A 218 3.99 8.58 15.82
C LEU A 218 4.31 9.98 15.23
N ASP A 219 5.52 10.23 14.73
CA ASP A 219 6.10 11.58 14.68
C ASP A 219 5.79 12.41 13.42
N GLY A 220 4.69 12.08 12.75
CA GLY A 220 4.10 12.93 11.72
C GLY A 220 2.59 12.78 11.73
N SER A 221 1.88 13.80 12.21
CA SER A 221 0.42 13.87 12.15
C SER A 221 0.00 14.98 11.20
N ILE A 222 -0.97 14.70 10.34
CA ILE A 222 -1.79 15.76 9.76
C ILE A 222 -2.76 16.22 10.84
N ARG A 223 -3.10 17.50 10.87
CA ARG A 223 -4.23 18.06 11.61
C ARG A 223 -5.10 18.86 10.65
N LEU A 224 -6.40 18.80 10.85
CA LEU A 224 -7.39 19.61 10.18
C LEU A 224 -8.15 20.35 11.28
N ASP A 225 -8.18 21.69 11.25
CA ASP A 225 -8.76 22.50 12.32
C ASP A 225 -9.31 23.84 11.82
N GLN A 226 -10.16 24.46 12.64
CA GLN A 226 -10.72 25.80 12.49
C GLN A 226 -10.17 26.73 13.57
N THR A 227 -8.95 27.25 13.44
CA THR A 227 -8.46 28.25 14.40
C THR A 227 -7.65 29.36 13.74
N ALA A 228 -8.09 30.60 14.00
CA ALA A 228 -7.38 31.86 13.73
C ALA A 228 -6.56 32.35 14.94
N GLY A 229 -6.44 31.54 16.01
CA GLY A 229 -5.68 31.86 17.22
C GLY A 229 -4.93 30.63 17.75
N ARG A 230 -3.85 30.84 18.51
CA ARG A 230 -3.02 29.75 19.08
C ARG A 230 -3.91 28.63 19.62
N PRO A 231 -3.68 27.36 19.24
CA PRO A 231 -4.57 26.26 19.58
C PRO A 231 -4.56 26.06 21.10
N SER A 232 -5.68 26.35 21.77
CA SER A 232 -5.82 26.22 23.22
C SER A 232 -6.26 24.82 23.68
N SER A 233 -6.27 23.82 22.79
CA SER A 233 -6.48 22.44 23.21
C SER A 233 -5.60 21.50 22.39
N ARG A 234 -5.00 20.52 23.07
CA ARG A 234 -4.36 19.34 22.48
C ARG A 234 -5.41 18.43 21.81
N GLY A 235 -6.32 18.98 21.00
CA GLY A 235 -7.15 18.25 20.05
C GLY A 235 -6.34 17.79 18.85
N GLY A 236 -5.07 17.41 19.05
CA GLY A 236 -4.28 16.82 18.00
C GLY A 236 -4.92 15.49 17.60
N MET A 237 -4.67 15.08 16.36
CA MET A 237 -4.62 13.67 15.97
C MET A 237 -3.49 12.91 16.73
N GLN A 238 -3.24 13.27 17.99
CA GLN A 238 -2.21 12.78 18.89
C GLN A 238 -2.91 12.33 20.17
N GLY A 239 -3.00 11.02 20.38
CA GLY A 239 -3.48 10.42 21.62
C GLY A 239 -4.78 9.66 21.50
N ALA A 240 -5.68 10.03 20.57
CA ALA A 240 -6.60 9.05 20.05
C ALA A 240 -5.80 8.16 19.10
N ARG A 241 -5.67 6.87 19.39
CA ARG A 241 -5.60 5.89 18.30
C ARG A 241 -6.77 6.26 17.40
N ILE A 242 -6.53 6.95 16.28
CA ILE A 242 -7.61 7.21 15.34
C ILE A 242 -7.93 5.83 14.80
N ALA A 243 -8.91 5.16 15.42
CA ALA A 243 -9.43 3.88 14.96
C ALA A 243 -9.91 3.96 13.49
N ASN A 244 -9.99 5.19 12.95
CA ASN A 244 -10.49 5.59 11.66
C ASN A 244 -9.44 6.16 10.68
N ALA A 245 -8.13 6.13 10.99
CA ALA A 245 -7.09 6.55 10.04
C ALA A 245 -6.24 5.35 9.62
N HIS A 246 -6.21 5.08 8.32
CA HIS A 246 -5.31 4.09 7.75
C HIS A 246 -3.91 4.67 7.62
N LYS A 247 -2.91 3.89 8.05
CA LYS A 247 -1.50 4.27 7.94
C LYS A 247 -0.84 3.40 6.90
N GLY A 248 -0.49 3.96 5.74
CA GLY A 248 0.35 3.37 4.69
C GLY A 248 1.82 3.78 4.79
N ARG A 249 2.70 3.13 4.01
CA ARG A 249 4.11 3.56 3.86
C ARG A 249 4.30 4.74 2.90
N ILE A 250 3.33 4.94 2.01
CA ILE A 250 3.30 6.00 1.00
C ILE A 250 1.98 6.79 1.09
N TRP A 251 0.84 6.19 1.44
CA TRP A 251 -0.42 6.92 1.59
C TRP A 251 -1.08 6.63 2.92
N ASN A 252 -1.55 7.66 3.59
CA ASN A 252 -2.48 7.51 4.70
C ASN A 252 -3.84 8.06 4.28
N SER A 253 -4.91 7.57 4.91
CA SER A 253 -6.26 8.05 4.67
C SER A 253 -7.05 8.22 5.95
N VAL A 254 -8.00 9.16 5.93
CA VAL A 254 -8.96 9.38 7.02
C VAL A 254 -10.28 9.93 6.47
N ARG A 255 -11.38 9.64 7.16
CA ARG A 255 -12.70 10.26 6.95
C ARG A 255 -12.94 11.33 8.01
N PRO A 256 -12.79 12.63 7.70
CA PRO A 256 -12.93 13.69 8.69
C PRO A 256 -14.32 13.74 9.35
N ASP A 257 -15.37 13.43 8.59
CA ASP A 257 -16.77 13.38 9.03
C ASP A 257 -17.04 12.28 10.10
N GLN A 258 -16.17 11.28 10.16
CA GLN A 258 -16.23 10.21 11.18
C GLN A 258 -15.48 10.57 12.46
N LEU A 259 -14.81 11.73 12.51
CA LEU A 259 -14.13 12.21 13.70
C LEU A 259 -15.10 13.07 14.51
N SER A 260 -15.50 12.60 15.69
CA SER A 260 -16.41 13.33 16.57
C SER A 260 -15.90 14.74 16.90
N SER A 261 -14.58 14.92 17.02
CA SER A 261 -13.96 16.22 17.26
C SER A 261 -14.11 17.24 16.13
N LEU A 262 -14.46 16.79 14.92
CA LEU A 262 -14.66 17.64 13.74
C LEU A 262 -16.13 17.83 13.40
N ARG A 263 -17.02 16.90 13.78
CA ARG A 263 -18.41 16.88 13.31
C ARG A 263 -19.20 18.16 13.57
N ASP A 264 -18.94 18.83 14.69
CA ASP A 264 -19.69 20.02 15.12
C ASP A 264 -19.04 21.34 14.69
N LYS A 265 -18.03 21.28 13.81
CA LYS A 265 -17.28 22.43 13.32
C LYS A 265 -17.99 23.08 12.12
N ASP A 266 -17.99 24.42 12.07
CA ASP A 266 -18.79 25.20 11.13
C ASP A 266 -18.12 25.29 9.74
N PRO A 267 -18.62 24.62 8.70
CA PRO A 267 -17.94 24.54 7.40
C PRO A 267 -17.70 25.90 6.72
N ALA A 268 -18.43 26.96 7.10
CA ALA A 268 -18.26 28.32 6.59
C ALA A 268 -17.10 29.09 7.24
N LYS A 269 -16.53 28.57 8.33
CA LYS A 269 -15.33 29.18 8.95
C LYS A 269 -14.06 28.73 8.23
N PRO A 270 -13.01 29.57 8.21
CA PRO A 270 -11.73 29.18 7.65
C PRO A 270 -11.15 27.92 8.31
N TRP A 271 -10.70 26.99 7.47
CA TRP A 271 -9.97 25.79 7.87
C TRP A 271 -8.49 25.91 7.58
N ALA A 272 -7.71 25.18 8.37
CA ALA A 272 -6.30 24.99 8.17
C ALA A 272 -5.95 23.51 8.22
N VAL A 273 -4.98 23.13 7.40
CA VAL A 273 -4.29 21.85 7.48
C VAL A 273 -2.91 22.12 8.06
N SER A 274 -2.48 21.29 9.00
CA SER A 274 -1.11 21.33 9.45
C SER A 274 -0.44 19.98 9.48
N PHE A 275 0.84 19.97 9.18
CA PHE A 275 1.73 18.83 9.37
C PHE A 275 2.48 19.08 10.66
N ASP A 276 2.11 18.35 11.68
CA ASP A 276 2.66 18.45 13.02
C ASP A 276 3.59 17.27 13.30
N ARG A 277 4.76 17.60 13.83
CA ARG A 277 5.66 16.66 14.48
C ARG A 277 5.58 16.87 15.98
N SER A 278 5.52 15.81 16.79
CA SER A 278 5.54 16.00 18.24
C SER A 278 6.90 16.57 18.67
N SER A 279 6.89 17.64 19.48
CA SER A 279 8.10 18.20 20.10
C SER A 279 8.48 17.50 21.40
N ALA A 280 7.69 16.51 21.84
CA ALA A 280 7.64 16.04 23.23
C ALA A 280 8.46 14.78 23.53
N SER A 281 9.41 14.40 22.68
CA SER A 281 10.44 13.45 23.08
C SER A 281 11.72 13.77 22.33
N ASN A 282 12.84 13.46 22.98
CA ASN A 282 14.19 13.54 22.45
C ASN A 282 14.29 12.84 21.08
N ALA A 283 13.93 13.51 19.99
CA ALA A 283 13.80 12.91 18.67
C ALA A 283 14.96 13.27 17.72
N PRO A 284 16.23 12.94 18.04
CA PRO A 284 17.26 12.73 17.03
C PRO A 284 16.91 11.64 16.01
N HIS A 285 15.98 10.71 16.28
CA HIS A 285 15.63 9.62 15.35
C HIS A 285 14.79 10.05 14.15
N ALA A 286 14.86 11.33 13.75
CA ALA A 286 14.02 11.92 12.72
C ALA A 286 14.03 11.10 11.43
N GLN A 287 12.95 10.32 11.25
CA GLN A 287 12.51 9.85 9.96
C GLN A 287 12.62 11.01 8.98
N ARG A 288 13.37 10.83 7.89
CA ARG A 288 13.12 11.66 6.72
C ARG A 288 11.81 11.16 6.14
N THR A 289 10.73 11.77 6.59
CA THR A 289 9.41 11.54 6.01
C THR A 289 9.19 12.62 4.97
N ARG A 290 8.92 12.21 3.73
CA ARG A 290 8.51 13.11 2.66
C ARG A 290 7.00 13.20 2.59
N TYR A 291 6.47 14.40 2.45
CA TYR A 291 5.07 14.65 2.14
C TYR A 291 4.94 15.23 0.74
N GLY A 292 3.99 14.73 -0.05
CA GLY A 292 3.87 15.10 -1.47
C GLY A 292 2.54 15.77 -1.87
N ALA A 293 1.41 15.32 -1.34
CA ALA A 293 0.11 15.94 -1.61
C ALA A 293 -0.89 15.62 -0.51
N LEU A 294 -1.87 16.50 -0.33
CA LEU A 294 -3.11 16.25 0.40
C LEU A 294 -4.28 16.33 -0.56
N LEU A 295 -5.05 15.25 -0.62
CA LEU A 295 -6.16 15.06 -1.55
C LEU A 295 -7.45 14.87 -0.77
N ALA A 296 -8.50 15.59 -1.18
CA ALA A 296 -9.89 15.32 -0.83
C ALA A 296 -10.56 14.47 -1.91
N LYS A 297 -11.71 13.89 -1.54
CA LYS A 297 -12.48 12.94 -2.35
C LYS A 297 -11.60 11.80 -2.87
N ALA A 298 -10.60 11.41 -2.09
CA ALA A 298 -9.63 10.38 -2.44
C ALA A 298 -10.20 8.96 -2.28
N GLY A 299 -11.43 8.79 -1.81
CA GLY A 299 -12.01 7.48 -1.54
C GLY A 299 -12.02 6.60 -2.78
N CYS A 300 -11.69 5.31 -2.63
CA CYS A 300 -11.87 4.33 -3.71
C CYS A 300 -13.33 3.83 -3.71
N ARG A 301 -13.65 2.96 -4.66
CA ARG A 301 -14.77 2.06 -4.48
C ARG A 301 -14.30 0.89 -3.59
N PRO A 302 -14.88 0.70 -2.39
CA PRO A 302 -14.50 -0.41 -1.51
C PRO A 302 -14.50 -1.73 -2.27
N ALA A 303 -13.40 -2.48 -2.20
CA ALA A 303 -13.39 -3.90 -2.55
C ALA A 303 -13.25 -4.75 -1.29
N LEU A 304 -13.95 -5.88 -1.30
CA LEU A 304 -13.74 -6.99 -0.40
C LEU A 304 -13.12 -8.15 -1.18
N ILE A 305 -12.05 -8.71 -0.62
CA ILE A 305 -11.40 -9.92 -1.11
C ILE A 305 -11.61 -11.02 -0.08
N LEU A 306 -12.06 -12.19 -0.53
CA LEU A 306 -12.13 -13.41 0.29
C LEU A 306 -10.96 -14.32 -0.10
N GLY A 307 -10.14 -14.68 0.88
CA GLY A 307 -8.98 -15.57 0.76
C GLY A 307 -9.21 -16.89 1.50
N PHE A 308 -8.65 -17.96 0.95
CA PHE A 308 -8.62 -19.29 1.56
C PHE A 308 -7.18 -19.79 1.62
N ASP A 309 -6.72 -20.19 2.80
CA ASP A 309 -5.33 -20.56 3.05
C ASP A 309 -5.18 -22.07 3.20
N ASP A 310 -3.97 -22.59 3.08
CA ASP A 310 -3.60 -23.96 3.37
C ASP A 310 -4.27 -25.06 2.51
N ALA A 311 -5.11 -24.72 1.53
CA ALA A 311 -5.84 -25.68 0.70
C ALA A 311 -6.61 -26.77 1.50
N ILE A 312 -7.37 -26.40 2.54
CA ILE A 312 -8.21 -27.36 3.29
C ILE A 312 -9.43 -27.80 2.46
N ARG A 313 -9.73 -29.10 2.43
CA ARG A 313 -10.80 -29.67 1.60
C ARG A 313 -12.20 -29.18 1.96
N THR A 314 -12.43 -28.82 3.23
CA THR A 314 -13.71 -28.26 3.68
C THR A 314 -14.04 -26.92 3.02
N GLN A 315 -13.05 -26.19 2.51
CA GLN A 315 -13.27 -24.99 1.70
C GLN A 315 -14.07 -25.33 0.43
N ARG A 316 -13.66 -26.38 -0.29
CA ARG A 316 -14.37 -26.86 -1.48
C ARG A 316 -15.70 -27.51 -1.15
N MET A 317 -15.79 -28.26 -0.06
CA MET A 317 -17.00 -29.02 0.28
C MET A 317 -18.09 -28.18 0.94
N ALA A 318 -17.74 -27.19 1.75
CA ALA A 318 -18.69 -26.40 2.54
C ALA A 318 -18.74 -24.92 2.12
N ALA A 319 -17.59 -24.27 1.88
CA ALA A 319 -17.57 -22.83 1.61
C ALA A 319 -17.98 -22.47 0.17
N VAL A 320 -17.45 -23.22 -0.82
CA VAL A 320 -17.65 -22.94 -2.25
C VAL A 320 -19.11 -23.06 -2.70
N PRO A 321 -19.90 -24.07 -2.29
CA PRO A 321 -21.32 -24.11 -2.62
C PRO A 321 -22.06 -22.83 -2.20
N GLU A 322 -21.75 -22.31 -1.00
CA GLU A 322 -22.37 -21.08 -0.48
C GLU A 322 -21.94 -19.81 -1.22
N LEU A 323 -20.68 -19.75 -1.68
CA LEU A 323 -20.20 -18.68 -2.56
C LEU A 323 -20.93 -18.70 -3.90
N VAL A 324 -21.00 -19.88 -4.55
CA VAL A 324 -21.65 -20.07 -5.85
C VAL A 324 -23.14 -19.72 -5.77
N ALA A 325 -23.83 -20.15 -4.71
CA ALA A 325 -25.25 -19.85 -4.48
C ALA A 325 -25.54 -18.33 -4.46
N ARG A 326 -24.55 -17.52 -4.09
CA ARG A 326 -24.65 -16.05 -4.02
C ARG A 326 -23.96 -15.34 -5.18
N GLY A 327 -23.38 -16.07 -6.13
CA GLY A 327 -22.61 -15.51 -7.24
C GLY A 327 -21.38 -14.73 -6.78
N LEU A 328 -20.70 -15.21 -5.74
CA LEU A 328 -19.48 -14.65 -5.20
C LEU A 328 -18.27 -15.48 -5.62
N LEU A 329 -17.13 -14.81 -5.77
CA LEU A 329 -15.84 -15.43 -6.06
C LEU A 329 -14.88 -15.23 -4.89
N ALA A 330 -13.85 -16.07 -4.82
CA ALA A 330 -12.81 -16.00 -3.81
C ALA A 330 -11.44 -16.35 -4.40
N THR A 331 -10.40 -16.16 -3.59
CA THR A 331 -9.00 -16.44 -3.88
C THR A 331 -8.54 -17.61 -3.02
N PHE A 332 -7.92 -18.62 -3.62
CA PHE A 332 -7.37 -19.78 -2.93
C PHE A 332 -5.85 -19.73 -3.01
N TYR A 333 -5.19 -19.66 -1.86
CA TYR A 333 -3.74 -19.69 -1.72
C TYR A 333 -3.30 -21.13 -1.50
N LEU A 334 -2.44 -21.64 -2.38
CA LEU A 334 -2.11 -23.05 -2.48
C LEU A 334 -0.68 -23.33 -1.98
N PRO A 335 -0.50 -24.08 -0.87
CA PRO A 335 0.77 -24.73 -0.55
C PRO A 335 0.89 -25.98 -1.40
N THR A 336 1.59 -25.88 -2.53
CA THR A 336 1.50 -26.87 -3.62
C THR A 336 1.99 -28.27 -3.26
N ALA A 337 2.83 -28.44 -2.24
CA ALA A 337 3.26 -29.76 -1.76
C ALA A 337 2.19 -30.43 -0.87
N LEU A 338 1.25 -29.66 -0.32
CA LEU A 338 0.13 -30.18 0.47
C LEU A 338 -1.11 -30.50 -0.39
N VAL A 339 -1.16 -29.99 -1.62
CA VAL A 339 -2.19 -30.39 -2.60
C VAL A 339 -1.92 -31.84 -3.02
N GLU A 340 -2.94 -32.70 -2.91
CA GLU A 340 -2.82 -34.16 -3.03
C GLU A 340 -1.97 -34.84 -1.96
N ASP A 341 -1.74 -34.21 -0.80
CA ASP A 341 -1.14 -34.91 0.34
C ASP A 341 -2.03 -36.10 0.73
N SER A 342 -1.57 -37.29 0.33
CA SER A 342 -2.27 -38.56 0.45
C SER A 342 -2.32 -39.08 1.88
N ASN A 343 -1.69 -38.38 2.84
CA ASN A 343 -1.64 -38.76 4.24
C ASN A 343 -2.97 -38.55 4.99
N GLY A 344 -4.08 -38.33 4.27
CA GLY A 344 -5.41 -38.20 4.88
C GLY A 344 -5.64 -36.86 5.58
N THR A 345 -4.78 -35.86 5.34
CA THR A 345 -4.80 -34.53 6.00
C THR A 345 -6.00 -33.66 5.60
N GLY A 346 -6.89 -34.16 4.75
CA GLY A 346 -8.10 -33.45 4.34
C GLY A 346 -7.78 -32.19 3.53
N ARG A 347 -6.73 -32.21 2.71
CA ARG A 347 -6.36 -31.15 1.77
C ARG A 347 -7.07 -31.29 0.42
N LEU A 348 -7.02 -30.24 -0.40
CA LEU A 348 -7.51 -30.26 -1.78
C LEU A 348 -6.67 -31.20 -2.66
N THR A 349 -7.31 -31.81 -3.65
CA THR A 349 -6.63 -32.52 -4.74
C THR A 349 -6.43 -31.58 -5.94
N TRP A 350 -5.56 -31.91 -6.92
CA TRP A 350 -5.48 -31.11 -8.15
C TRP A 350 -6.79 -31.16 -8.95
N ALA A 351 -7.59 -32.22 -8.79
CA ALA A 351 -8.94 -32.27 -9.36
C ALA A 351 -9.86 -31.22 -8.72
N ASP A 352 -9.82 -31.06 -7.40
CA ASP A 352 -10.53 -30.00 -6.70
C ASP A 352 -10.03 -28.61 -7.16
N VAL A 353 -8.72 -28.41 -7.27
CA VAL A 353 -8.15 -27.12 -7.72
C VAL A 353 -8.61 -26.77 -9.15
N ARG A 354 -8.62 -27.74 -10.08
CA ARG A 354 -9.18 -27.53 -11.43
C ARG A 354 -10.67 -27.23 -11.41
N TYR A 355 -11.42 -27.89 -10.51
CA TYR A 355 -12.83 -27.59 -10.31
C TYR A 355 -13.04 -26.14 -9.84
N LEU A 356 -12.25 -25.66 -8.87
CA LEU A 356 -12.29 -24.27 -8.40
C LEU A 356 -11.99 -23.28 -9.54
N ALA A 357 -10.95 -23.54 -10.33
CA ALA A 357 -10.63 -22.72 -11.50
C ALA A 357 -11.78 -22.72 -12.53
N GLY A 358 -12.43 -23.86 -12.77
CA GLY A 358 -13.58 -23.98 -13.66
C GLY A 358 -14.80 -23.16 -13.21
N LEU A 359 -14.91 -22.86 -11.92
CA LEU A 359 -15.91 -21.94 -11.37
C LEU A 359 -15.50 -20.47 -11.46
N GLY A 360 -14.29 -20.17 -11.96
CA GLY A 360 -13.75 -18.81 -12.01
C GLY A 360 -13.13 -18.32 -10.69
N MET A 361 -12.89 -19.21 -9.72
CA MET A 361 -12.15 -18.87 -8.51
C MET A 361 -10.68 -18.54 -8.86
N ASP A 362 -10.09 -17.63 -8.08
CA ASP A 362 -8.72 -17.21 -8.29
C ASP A 362 -7.74 -18.14 -7.56
N LEU A 363 -6.66 -18.55 -8.23
CA LEU A 363 -5.66 -19.47 -7.71
C LEU A 363 -4.34 -18.75 -7.51
N GLN A 364 -3.88 -18.69 -6.26
CA GLN A 364 -2.71 -17.96 -5.81
C GLN A 364 -1.84 -18.86 -4.93
N LEU A 365 -0.69 -18.37 -4.45
CA LEU A 365 0.32 -19.22 -3.78
C LEU A 365 0.33 -19.01 -2.27
N ASP A 366 0.61 -20.04 -1.51
CA ASP A 366 0.74 -19.93 -0.04
C ASP A 366 2.18 -19.70 0.42
N GLY A 367 2.91 -18.82 -0.28
CA GLY A 367 4.28 -18.39 0.04
C GLY A 367 5.38 -19.46 -0.08
N THR A 368 5.15 -20.67 0.41
CA THR A 368 6.02 -21.85 0.33
C THR A 368 5.20 -23.09 -0.03
N ALA A 369 5.85 -24.12 -0.56
CA ALA A 369 5.15 -25.31 -1.02
C ALA A 369 4.56 -26.12 0.14
N ASP A 370 5.17 -26.04 1.31
CA ASP A 370 4.88 -26.82 2.52
C ASP A 370 4.20 -26.02 3.64
N ASP A 371 3.76 -24.78 3.36
CA ASP A 371 3.12 -23.86 4.33
C ASP A 371 4.04 -23.52 5.53
N THR A 372 5.35 -23.65 5.36
CA THR A 372 6.32 -23.13 6.33
C THR A 372 6.65 -21.67 6.06
N ALA A 373 7.16 -20.95 7.05
CA ALA A 373 7.53 -19.55 6.88
C ALA A 373 8.52 -19.37 5.71
N MET A 374 8.29 -18.38 4.85
CA MET A 374 9.24 -18.06 3.76
C MET A 374 10.64 -17.72 4.30
N THR A 375 10.71 -17.21 5.53
CA THR A 375 11.95 -16.87 6.23
C THR A 375 12.70 -18.07 6.81
N SER A 376 12.15 -19.28 6.67
CA SER A 376 12.86 -20.54 6.96
C SER A 376 13.83 -20.94 5.86
N ARG A 377 13.75 -20.28 4.68
CA ARG A 377 14.70 -20.51 3.59
C ARG A 377 16.04 -19.84 3.90
N PRO A 378 17.15 -20.23 3.27
CA PRO A 378 18.47 -19.64 3.56
C PRO A 378 18.54 -18.13 3.27
N ASP A 379 17.86 -17.67 2.22
CA ASP A 379 17.84 -16.27 1.79
C ASP A 379 16.61 -15.93 0.93
N PRO A 380 16.35 -14.63 0.65
CA PRO A 380 15.27 -14.21 -0.23
C PRO A 380 15.28 -14.81 -1.64
N ALA A 381 16.45 -15.12 -2.20
CA ALA A 381 16.55 -15.68 -3.54
C ALA A 381 16.03 -17.13 -3.57
N ALA A 382 16.35 -17.92 -2.54
CA ALA A 382 15.82 -19.26 -2.37
C ALA A 382 14.29 -19.26 -2.18
N ALA A 383 13.77 -18.36 -1.34
CA ALA A 383 12.32 -18.21 -1.15
C ALA A 383 11.61 -17.80 -2.46
N LEU A 384 12.19 -16.88 -3.22
CA LEU A 384 11.66 -16.47 -4.52
C LEU A 384 11.72 -17.60 -5.56
N ALA A 385 12.81 -18.39 -5.59
CA ALA A 385 12.96 -19.50 -6.51
C ALA A 385 11.91 -20.59 -6.27
N GLU A 386 11.62 -20.90 -5.00
CA GLU A 386 10.54 -21.81 -4.63
C GLU A 386 9.18 -21.27 -5.08
N LEU A 387 8.88 -19.99 -4.79
CA LEU A 387 7.61 -19.38 -5.19
C LEU A 387 7.40 -19.42 -6.71
N ARG A 388 8.45 -19.23 -7.51
CA ARG A 388 8.42 -19.40 -8.97
C ARG A 388 8.14 -20.86 -9.36
N SER A 389 8.80 -21.83 -8.72
CA SER A 389 8.55 -23.26 -8.96
C SER A 389 7.09 -23.65 -8.68
N MET A 390 6.53 -23.15 -7.57
CA MET A 390 5.12 -23.36 -7.23
C MET A 390 4.20 -22.76 -8.31
N ARG A 391 4.46 -21.53 -8.75
CA ARG A 391 3.72 -20.88 -9.83
C ARG A 391 3.72 -21.74 -11.09
N ASP A 392 4.89 -22.20 -11.52
CA ASP A 392 5.04 -23.00 -12.73
C ASP A 392 4.30 -24.34 -12.62
N LEU A 393 4.31 -24.97 -11.43
CA LEU A 393 3.54 -26.17 -11.15
C LEU A 393 2.03 -25.92 -11.26
N VAL A 394 1.50 -24.85 -10.66
CA VAL A 394 0.06 -24.52 -10.78
C VAL A 394 -0.31 -24.28 -12.24
N MET A 395 0.50 -23.53 -12.99
CA MET A 395 0.26 -23.28 -14.42
C MET A 395 0.28 -24.56 -15.26
N ALA A 396 1.15 -25.51 -14.94
CA ALA A 396 1.20 -26.81 -15.60
C ALA A 396 -0.02 -27.69 -15.26
N ARG A 397 -0.49 -27.65 -14.00
CA ARG A 397 -1.61 -28.47 -13.52
C ARG A 397 -2.99 -27.88 -13.82
N VAL A 398 -3.06 -26.57 -14.02
CA VAL A 398 -4.27 -25.79 -14.28
C VAL A 398 -3.99 -24.80 -15.42
N PRO A 399 -4.03 -25.25 -16.68
CA PRO A 399 -3.77 -24.40 -17.83
C PRO A 399 -4.67 -23.15 -17.84
N GLY A 400 -4.06 -21.98 -18.10
CA GLY A 400 -4.76 -20.69 -18.09
C GLY A 400 -4.73 -19.96 -16.75
N SER A 401 -4.29 -20.61 -15.67
CA SER A 401 -3.92 -19.91 -14.43
C SER A 401 -2.63 -19.10 -14.61
N ASP A 402 -2.46 -18.05 -13.80
CA ASP A 402 -1.22 -17.29 -13.67
C ASP A 402 -1.13 -16.72 -12.24
N PRO A 403 -0.75 -17.55 -11.25
CA PRO A 403 -0.59 -17.09 -9.87
C PRO A 403 0.48 -16.00 -9.80
N ARG A 404 0.11 -14.80 -9.35
CA ARG A 404 1.04 -13.67 -9.17
C ARG A 404 0.90 -13.02 -7.80
N HIS A 405 0.06 -13.57 -6.96
CA HIS A 405 -0.20 -13.15 -5.60
C HIS A 405 0.07 -14.31 -4.67
N PHE A 406 0.37 -13.99 -3.43
CA PHE A 406 0.57 -14.99 -2.40
C PHE A 406 0.17 -14.49 -1.02
N CYS A 407 0.06 -15.40 -0.06
CA CYS A 407 0.09 -15.06 1.35
C CYS A 407 1.37 -15.55 2.00
N TYR A 408 1.78 -14.87 3.06
CA TYR A 408 2.88 -15.31 3.89
C TYR A 408 2.35 -16.36 4.88
N PRO A 409 2.88 -17.59 4.88
CA PRO A 409 2.58 -18.56 5.92
C PRO A 409 2.79 -17.95 7.30
N ASN A 410 1.76 -18.07 8.16
CA ASN A 410 1.70 -17.47 9.50
C ASN A 410 1.81 -15.93 9.54
N GLY A 411 1.79 -15.25 8.39
CA GLY A 411 2.01 -13.81 8.26
C GLY A 411 3.46 -13.37 8.46
N PHE A 412 4.43 -14.29 8.43
CA PHE A 412 5.83 -13.98 8.69
C PHE A 412 6.52 -13.40 7.45
N THR A 413 6.72 -12.08 7.48
CA THR A 413 7.32 -11.32 6.37
C THR A 413 8.82 -11.10 6.53
N ASP A 414 9.33 -11.29 7.73
CA ASP A 414 10.74 -11.13 8.12
C ASP A 414 11.10 -12.08 9.28
N SER A 415 12.40 -12.19 9.58
CA SER A 415 12.90 -13.10 10.60
C SER A 415 12.48 -12.75 12.04
N LEU A 416 12.07 -11.50 12.32
CA LEU A 416 11.67 -11.10 13.69
C LEU A 416 10.19 -11.35 13.97
N LEU A 417 9.32 -11.13 12.98
CA LEU A 417 7.92 -11.54 13.13
C LEU A 417 7.80 -13.05 13.36
N ALA A 418 8.66 -13.84 12.72
CA ALA A 418 8.75 -15.28 12.95
C ALA A 418 9.13 -15.64 14.41
N ALA A 419 9.88 -14.77 15.09
CA ALA A 419 10.27 -14.95 16.49
C ALA A 419 9.18 -14.55 17.51
N LYS A 420 7.96 -14.23 17.06
CA LYS A 420 6.72 -14.08 17.85
C LYS A 420 6.79 -13.17 19.10
N ASN A 421 7.53 -12.03 19.13
CA ASN A 421 7.31 -10.94 20.11
C ASN A 421 8.20 -9.67 19.97
N ALA A 422 9.10 -9.56 18.99
CA ALA A 422 9.96 -8.38 18.86
C ALA A 422 9.52 -7.49 17.68
N HIS A 423 8.63 -6.52 17.93
CA HIS A 423 8.39 -5.42 16.98
C HIS A 423 9.55 -4.42 16.92
N ASP A 424 10.56 -4.60 17.77
CA ASP A 424 11.74 -3.75 17.82
C ASP A 424 12.95 -4.48 17.27
N HIS A 425 13.35 -4.10 16.06
CA HIS A 425 14.57 -4.57 15.40
C HIS A 425 15.85 -3.92 15.97
N ARG A 426 15.73 -3.02 16.95
CA ARG A 426 16.87 -2.27 17.49
C ARG A 426 17.69 -3.13 18.45
N ALA A 427 18.98 -3.27 18.15
CA ALA A 427 19.97 -3.76 19.10
C ALA A 427 20.23 -2.72 20.22
N TYR A 428 20.02 -1.42 19.91
CA TYR A 428 20.13 -0.30 20.84
C TYR A 428 19.23 0.86 20.42
N ALA A 429 18.62 1.53 21.40
CA ALA A 429 17.96 2.81 21.23
C ALA A 429 18.16 3.63 22.51
N GLY A 430 18.80 4.79 22.41
CA GLY A 430 19.10 5.55 23.62
C GLY A 430 19.97 6.77 23.37
N ALA A 431 20.31 7.45 24.46
CA ALA A 431 21.24 8.57 24.42
C ALA A 431 22.60 8.12 23.88
N ALA A 432 23.27 9.04 23.18
CA ALA A 432 24.64 8.91 22.72
C ALA A 432 25.17 10.32 22.47
N THR A 433 26.45 10.55 22.67
CA THR A 433 27.10 11.82 22.39
C THR A 433 28.13 11.63 21.27
N GLY A 434 28.13 12.56 20.32
CA GLY A 434 29.14 12.59 19.27
C GLY A 434 29.18 13.97 18.64
N ALA A 435 30.37 14.45 18.31
CA ALA A 435 30.59 15.78 17.75
C ALA A 435 30.52 15.77 16.22
N ALA A 436 30.04 16.86 15.63
CA ALA A 436 30.13 17.07 14.18
C ALA A 436 31.58 16.88 13.68
N GLY A 437 31.75 16.11 12.61
CA GLY A 437 33.06 15.74 12.06
C GLY A 437 33.71 14.52 12.71
N SER A 438 33.20 14.02 13.84
CA SER A 438 33.73 12.83 14.51
C SER A 438 33.03 11.55 14.04
N ALA A 439 33.78 10.45 13.90
CA ALA A 439 33.21 9.11 13.71
C ALA A 439 32.94 8.38 15.04
N VAL A 440 33.35 8.93 16.17
CA VAL A 440 33.19 8.30 17.48
C VAL A 440 31.84 8.69 18.09
N LEU A 441 31.11 7.67 18.53
CA LEU A 441 29.92 7.82 19.38
C LEU A 441 30.24 7.29 20.78
N ALA A 442 30.13 8.16 21.77
CA ALA A 442 30.30 7.85 23.18
C ALA A 442 28.97 7.96 23.94
N GLY A 443 29.02 7.78 25.26
CA GLY A 443 27.86 7.96 26.14
C GLY A 443 26.75 6.93 25.91
N LEU A 444 27.04 5.81 25.26
CA LEU A 444 26.09 4.70 25.10
C LEU A 444 25.89 4.01 26.45
N ALA A 445 24.64 3.71 26.81
CA ALA A 445 24.36 3.02 28.08
C ALA A 445 24.94 1.60 28.14
N ARG A 446 25.14 0.96 26.98
CA ARG A 446 25.76 -0.37 26.81
C ARG A 446 26.13 -0.61 25.36
N THR A 447 27.15 -1.45 25.14
CA THR A 447 27.55 -1.95 23.82
C THR A 447 27.53 -3.48 23.70
N SER A 448 27.09 -4.20 24.74
CA SER A 448 27.15 -5.68 24.78
C SER A 448 26.31 -6.41 23.72
N THR A 449 25.32 -5.74 23.14
CA THR A 449 24.51 -6.25 22.01
C THR A 449 24.93 -5.66 20.67
N LEU A 450 25.93 -4.78 20.66
CA LEU A 450 26.42 -4.10 19.47
C LEU A 450 27.58 -4.87 18.85
N SER A 451 27.71 -4.79 17.53
CA SER A 451 28.84 -5.37 16.81
C SER A 451 29.13 -4.60 15.54
N ALA A 452 30.35 -4.76 15.04
CA ALA A 452 30.74 -4.21 13.74
C ALA A 452 29.77 -4.67 12.64
N GLY A 453 29.46 -3.75 11.73
CA GLY A 453 28.51 -3.94 10.64
C GLY A 453 27.07 -3.56 10.95
N MET A 454 26.66 -3.39 12.22
CA MET A 454 25.29 -2.97 12.54
C MET A 454 24.98 -1.56 12.00
N ALA A 455 23.77 -1.37 11.46
CA ALA A 455 23.32 -0.09 10.91
C ALA A 455 23.02 0.92 12.02
N VAL A 456 23.46 2.17 11.86
CA VAL A 456 23.26 3.25 12.82
C VAL A 456 22.45 4.36 12.17
N SER A 457 21.46 4.89 12.89
CA SER A 457 20.74 6.09 12.47
C SER A 457 20.36 6.99 13.65
N GLY A 458 20.22 8.27 13.35
CA GLY A 458 20.00 9.33 14.31
C GLY A 458 20.34 10.68 13.68
N PHE A 459 20.09 11.75 14.40
CA PHE A 459 20.41 13.09 13.95
C PHE A 459 21.93 13.23 13.88
N GLY A 460 22.42 13.92 12.85
CA GLY A 460 23.85 14.01 12.57
C GLY A 460 24.46 12.73 11.98
N VAL A 461 23.78 11.58 11.99
CA VAL A 461 24.32 10.34 11.40
C VAL A 461 24.05 10.30 9.89
N PRO A 462 25.07 10.26 9.02
CA PRO A 462 24.86 10.12 7.58
C PRO A 462 24.08 8.86 7.21
N ALA A 463 23.31 8.89 6.12
CA ALA A 463 22.63 7.70 5.61
C ALA A 463 23.66 6.60 5.28
N GLY A 464 23.31 5.33 5.56
CA GLY A 464 24.18 4.17 5.31
C GLY A 464 25.34 4.02 6.31
N THR A 465 25.37 4.78 7.40
CA THR A 465 26.39 4.64 8.45
C THR A 465 26.20 3.34 9.22
N ARG A 466 27.32 2.66 9.49
CA ARG A 466 27.41 1.42 10.26
C ARG A 466 28.43 1.55 11.40
N ILE A 467 28.32 0.70 12.41
CA ILE A 467 29.37 0.49 13.41
C ILE A 467 30.59 -0.11 12.71
N ALA A 468 31.73 0.55 12.77
CA ALA A 468 33.02 0.04 12.32
C ALA A 468 33.64 -0.86 13.38
N SER A 469 33.64 -0.42 14.65
CA SER A 469 34.16 -1.16 15.80
C SER A 469 33.41 -0.81 17.08
N VAL A 470 33.46 -1.72 18.06
CA VAL A 470 33.01 -1.47 19.44
C VAL A 470 34.26 -1.25 20.26
N ASP A 471 34.50 0.00 20.66
CA ASP A 471 35.79 0.41 21.24
C ASP A 471 35.77 0.39 22.77
N GLY A 472 34.58 0.29 23.37
CA GLY A 472 34.42 0.14 24.82
C GLY A 472 32.98 -0.15 25.24
N ALA A 473 32.73 -0.17 26.55
CA ALA A 473 31.41 -0.47 27.13
C ALA A 473 30.33 0.58 26.80
N ALA A 474 30.76 1.79 26.42
CA ALA A 474 29.92 2.95 26.14
C ALA A 474 30.31 3.68 24.85
N GLU A 475 31.15 3.07 24.00
CA GLU A 475 31.77 3.73 22.85
C GLU A 475 31.82 2.82 21.62
N VAL A 476 31.53 3.40 20.45
CA VAL A 476 31.67 2.77 19.14
C VAL A 476 32.23 3.76 18.12
N THR A 477 33.01 3.26 17.18
CA THR A 477 33.43 4.02 16.00
C THR A 477 32.49 3.70 14.84
N LEU A 478 32.11 4.73 14.10
CA LEU A 478 31.27 4.66 12.91
C LEU A 478 32.11 4.61 11.63
N THR A 479 31.55 4.00 10.59
CA THR A 479 32.12 3.99 9.23
C THR A 479 32.09 5.35 8.54
N ARG A 480 31.33 6.33 9.07
CA ARG A 480 31.21 7.69 8.55
C ARG A 480 31.14 8.67 9.71
N ALA A 481 31.83 9.81 9.56
CA ALA A 481 31.77 10.90 10.53
C ALA A 481 30.38 11.52 10.61
N LEU A 482 30.01 11.99 11.79
CA LEU A 482 28.79 12.74 12.05
C LEU A 482 28.82 14.07 11.30
N THR A 483 27.65 14.51 10.85
CA THR A 483 27.43 15.80 10.16
C THR A 483 26.92 16.89 11.10
N ALA A 484 26.52 16.51 12.31
CA ALA A 484 26.07 17.40 13.37
C ALA A 484 26.24 16.68 14.72
N ASP A 485 26.23 17.45 15.80
CA ASP A 485 26.25 16.86 17.15
C ASP A 485 25.01 15.98 17.36
N THR A 486 25.21 14.80 17.94
CA THR A 486 24.12 13.87 18.24
C THR A 486 23.92 13.69 19.74
N ALA A 487 22.65 13.50 20.13
CA ALA A 487 22.22 13.27 21.50
C ALA A 487 21.51 11.91 21.68
N SER A 488 21.14 11.25 20.59
CA SER A 488 20.58 9.89 20.63
C SER A 488 20.73 9.19 19.29
N ILE A 489 20.89 7.86 19.35
CA ILE A 489 20.97 7.00 18.18
C ILE A 489 20.08 5.78 18.35
N ALA A 490 19.77 5.15 17.23
CA ALA A 490 19.30 3.78 17.21
C ALA A 490 20.23 2.94 16.33
N VAL A 491 20.38 1.68 16.73
CA VAL A 491 21.25 0.71 16.07
C VAL A 491 20.44 -0.54 15.79
N TRP A 492 20.57 -1.08 14.57
CA TRP A 492 19.88 -2.29 14.13
C TRP A 492 20.87 -3.34 13.66
N ASP A 493 20.57 -4.60 13.96
CA ASP A 493 21.21 -5.72 13.29
C ASP A 493 20.43 -6.05 12.00
N ASP A 494 20.89 -5.47 10.89
CA ASP A 494 20.30 -5.68 9.57
C ASP A 494 20.95 -6.83 8.79
N ARG A 495 21.77 -7.67 9.44
CA ARG A 495 22.54 -8.72 8.76
C ARG A 495 21.69 -9.92 8.36
N SER A 496 20.57 -10.18 9.05
CA SER A 496 19.65 -11.26 8.66
C SER A 496 19.29 -11.15 7.17
N PRO A 497 19.31 -12.26 6.42
CA PRO A 497 18.95 -12.23 5.00
C PRO A 497 17.48 -11.84 4.80
N PHE A 498 16.63 -12.04 5.81
CA PHE A 498 15.23 -11.61 5.86
C PHE A 498 15.01 -10.42 6.77
N PHE A 499 16.03 -9.61 7.05
CA PHE A 499 15.81 -8.35 7.74
C PHE A 499 14.91 -7.44 6.89
N LEU A 500 13.93 -6.80 7.53
CA LEU A 500 12.99 -5.78 7.02
C LEU A 500 13.12 -5.46 5.52
N ASP A 501 12.09 -5.82 4.77
CA ASP A 501 11.91 -5.56 3.34
C ASP A 501 12.85 -6.29 2.38
N LYS A 502 13.94 -6.94 2.80
CA LYS A 502 14.85 -7.64 1.86
C LYS A 502 14.12 -8.67 0.97
N LEU A 503 13.18 -9.43 1.54
CA LEU A 503 12.35 -10.36 0.78
C LEU A 503 11.41 -9.62 -0.18
N GLN A 504 10.76 -8.57 0.31
CA GLN A 504 9.84 -7.74 -0.45
C GLN A 504 10.56 -7.04 -1.61
N ASP A 505 11.79 -6.58 -1.42
CA ASP A 505 12.65 -5.98 -2.44
C ASP A 505 13.08 -7.00 -3.50
N ALA A 506 13.42 -8.21 -3.09
CA ALA A 506 13.69 -9.31 -4.03
C ALA A 506 12.45 -9.62 -4.90
N LEU A 507 11.26 -9.70 -4.30
CA LEU A 507 9.98 -9.91 -5.00
C LEU A 507 9.63 -8.74 -5.94
N ARG A 508 9.83 -7.49 -5.51
CA ARG A 508 9.64 -6.29 -6.35
C ARG A 508 10.57 -6.30 -7.56
N SER A 509 11.84 -6.63 -7.33
CA SER A 509 12.89 -6.63 -8.36
C SER A 509 12.69 -7.73 -9.39
N ASP A 510 12.17 -8.88 -8.97
CA ASP A 510 11.76 -9.96 -9.86
C ASP A 510 10.62 -9.56 -10.80
N GLY A 511 9.62 -8.84 -10.29
CA GLY A 511 8.52 -8.31 -11.10
C GLY A 511 7.50 -9.33 -11.61
N THR A 512 7.68 -10.62 -11.32
CA THR A 512 6.70 -11.70 -11.59
C THR A 512 5.52 -11.55 -10.63
N PHE A 513 5.82 -11.45 -9.34
CA PHE A 513 4.81 -11.32 -8.30
C PHE A 513 4.35 -9.87 -8.12
N ARG A 514 3.10 -9.72 -7.68
CA ARG A 514 2.41 -8.44 -7.55
C ARG A 514 2.12 -8.11 -6.11
N THR A 515 1.67 -9.09 -5.33
CA THR A 515 1.36 -8.86 -3.92
C THR A 515 1.58 -10.06 -3.01
N GLY A 516 1.86 -9.76 -1.74
CA GLY A 516 1.92 -10.70 -0.63
C GLY A 516 1.00 -10.21 0.50
N ARG A 517 0.07 -11.05 0.95
CA ARG A 517 -0.84 -10.75 2.05
C ARG A 517 -0.31 -11.33 3.38
N THR A 518 -0.41 -10.54 4.44
CA THR A 518 0.00 -10.88 5.82
C THR A 518 -1.23 -11.19 6.68
N THR A 519 -1.01 -11.56 7.94
CA THR A 519 -2.07 -11.76 8.96
C THR A 519 -2.35 -10.48 9.77
N GLY A 520 -1.80 -9.33 9.36
CA GLY A 520 -2.01 -8.06 10.05
C GLY A 520 -3.43 -7.52 9.86
N PHE A 521 -4.13 -7.21 10.96
CA PHE A 521 -5.52 -6.74 10.95
C PHE A 521 -5.65 -5.26 10.56
N ASP A 522 -5.97 -4.96 9.30
CA ASP A 522 -6.29 -3.59 8.85
C ASP A 522 -7.06 -3.58 7.52
N THR A 523 -7.65 -2.43 7.17
CA THR A 523 -8.10 -2.11 5.80
C THR A 523 -6.92 -1.58 5.00
N PHE A 524 -7.09 -1.34 3.70
CA PHE A 524 -6.07 -0.65 2.91
C PHE A 524 -6.65 0.23 1.80
N HIS A 525 -5.99 1.36 1.58
CA HIS A 525 -6.32 2.29 0.51
C HIS A 525 -5.54 1.95 -0.77
N SER A 526 -6.22 1.97 -1.94
CA SER A 526 -5.63 1.53 -3.21
C SER A 526 -5.86 2.46 -4.40
N ARG A 527 -6.68 3.53 -4.25
CA ARG A 527 -7.09 4.36 -5.39
C ARG A 527 -5.90 4.90 -6.19
N PHE A 528 -4.87 5.33 -5.48
CA PHE A 528 -3.64 5.90 -6.04
C PHE A 528 -2.49 4.89 -6.05
N GLY A 529 -2.85 3.62 -6.20
CA GLY A 529 -1.98 2.49 -5.96
C GLY A 529 -1.88 2.15 -4.47
N ILE A 530 -1.12 1.11 -4.19
CA ILE A 530 -1.05 0.50 -2.85
C ILE A 530 0.20 0.86 -2.07
N ALA A 531 0.77 2.03 -2.39
CA ALA A 531 1.73 2.66 -1.50
C ALA A 531 2.99 1.82 -1.20
N ASP A 532 3.50 1.05 -2.17
CA ASP A 532 4.61 0.10 -2.00
C ASP A 532 4.38 -1.00 -0.94
N ARG A 533 3.13 -1.19 -0.53
CA ARG A 533 2.67 -2.28 0.34
C ARG A 533 2.25 -3.53 -0.41
N ALA A 534 2.60 -3.63 -1.70
CA ALA A 534 2.40 -4.81 -2.52
C ALA A 534 2.58 -6.11 -1.75
N PHE A 535 3.71 -6.22 -1.06
CA PHE A 535 4.11 -7.42 -0.36
C PHE A 535 3.88 -7.37 1.15
N LEU A 536 2.99 -6.49 1.62
CA LEU A 536 2.66 -6.33 3.04
C LEU A 536 1.16 -5.98 3.20
N LEU A 537 0.30 -6.58 2.38
CA LEU A 537 -1.13 -6.27 2.42
C LEU A 537 -1.77 -6.87 3.68
N PRO A 538 -2.51 -6.09 4.47
CA PRO A 538 -3.19 -6.59 5.67
C PRO A 538 -4.41 -7.42 5.29
N ALA A 539 -4.84 -8.29 6.21
CA ALA A 539 -6.08 -9.03 6.12
C ALA A 539 -6.63 -9.42 7.49
N TYR A 540 -7.93 -9.66 7.56
CA TYR A 540 -8.60 -10.12 8.76
C TYR A 540 -8.87 -11.63 8.70
N SER A 541 -8.48 -12.34 9.75
CA SER A 541 -8.99 -13.70 9.97
C SER A 541 -10.50 -13.66 10.22
N MET A 542 -11.24 -14.64 9.66
CA MET A 542 -12.61 -14.96 10.10
C MET A 542 -12.65 -16.22 10.99
N SER A 543 -11.51 -16.71 11.47
CA SER A 543 -11.44 -17.88 12.34
C SER A 543 -11.89 -17.57 13.77
N ASN A 544 -12.50 -18.56 14.41
CA ASN A 544 -13.02 -18.47 15.79
C ASN A 544 -11.92 -18.16 16.83
N GLY A 545 -10.71 -18.67 16.60
CA GLY A 545 -9.57 -18.50 17.50
C GLY A 545 -9.05 -17.07 17.60
N SER A 546 -9.34 -16.23 16.61
CA SER A 546 -8.92 -14.82 16.63
C SER A 546 -9.80 -13.94 17.52
N THR A 547 -10.88 -14.49 18.09
CA THR A 547 -12.00 -13.68 18.58
C THR A 547 -12.47 -13.98 20.01
N GLY A 548 -11.96 -15.04 20.65
CA GLY A 548 -12.30 -15.34 22.05
C GLY A 548 -13.58 -16.17 22.18
N SER A 549 -14.51 -15.74 23.04
CA SER A 549 -15.71 -16.48 23.46
C SER A 549 -16.99 -16.09 22.69
N ASP A 550 -16.86 -15.50 21.50
CA ASP A 550 -18.04 -15.11 20.71
C ASP A 550 -18.80 -16.32 20.19
N ASP A 551 -20.12 -16.23 20.17
CA ASP A 551 -20.96 -17.17 19.42
C ASP A 551 -20.93 -16.86 17.91
N ASP A 552 -21.52 -17.77 17.12
CA ASP A 552 -21.54 -17.68 15.66
C ASP A 552 -22.16 -16.37 15.14
N ALA A 553 -23.18 -15.84 15.82
CA ALA A 553 -23.90 -14.64 15.43
C ALA A 553 -23.10 -13.37 15.79
N GLN A 554 -22.48 -13.34 16.97
CA GLN A 554 -21.59 -12.28 17.42
C GLN A 554 -20.34 -12.19 16.53
N LEU A 555 -19.76 -13.33 16.17
CA LEU A 555 -18.64 -13.40 15.23
C LEU A 555 -19.03 -12.82 13.86
N ALA A 556 -20.17 -13.25 13.30
CA ALA A 556 -20.68 -12.72 12.04
C ALA A 556 -20.94 -11.21 12.11
N ALA A 557 -21.61 -10.73 13.17
CA ALA A 557 -21.92 -9.31 13.36
C ALA A 557 -20.64 -8.46 13.42
N ARG A 558 -19.59 -8.91 14.12
CA ARG A 558 -18.31 -8.19 14.16
C ARG A 558 -17.63 -8.15 12.79
N ILE A 559 -17.66 -9.25 12.04
CA ILE A 559 -17.07 -9.29 10.68
C ILE A 559 -17.81 -8.30 9.78
N LEU A 560 -19.14 -8.30 9.80
CA LEU A 560 -19.96 -7.36 9.04
C LEU A 560 -19.72 -5.89 9.45
N ALA A 561 -19.54 -5.61 10.74
CA ALA A 561 -19.19 -4.27 11.22
C ALA A 561 -17.84 -3.77 10.66
N ARG A 562 -16.84 -4.65 10.54
CA ARG A 562 -15.56 -4.31 9.88
C ARG A 562 -15.75 -3.97 8.40
N ILE A 563 -16.62 -4.71 7.71
CA ILE A 563 -16.99 -4.43 6.31
C ILE A 563 -17.67 -3.06 6.21
N ASP A 564 -18.59 -2.75 7.12
CA ASP A 564 -19.27 -1.45 7.15
C ASP A 564 -18.30 -0.30 7.39
N HIS A 565 -17.30 -0.50 8.26
CA HIS A 565 -16.23 0.48 8.43
C HIS A 565 -15.42 0.69 7.15
N ALA A 566 -15.03 -0.37 6.45
CA ALA A 566 -14.32 -0.26 5.17
C ALA A 566 -15.16 0.46 4.10
N VAL A 567 -16.46 0.13 4.01
CA VAL A 567 -17.41 0.77 3.09
C VAL A 567 -17.54 2.25 3.38
N ALA A 568 -17.78 2.61 4.65
CA ALA A 568 -17.94 3.99 5.07
C ALA A 568 -16.65 4.81 4.85
N ARG A 569 -15.48 4.18 4.96
CA ARG A 569 -14.17 4.79 4.73
C ARG A 569 -13.75 4.86 3.27
N ARG A 570 -14.46 4.18 2.38
CA ARG A 570 -14.06 4.05 0.97
C ARG A 570 -12.67 3.42 0.85
N GLU A 571 -12.48 2.33 1.57
CA GLU A 571 -11.25 1.53 1.66
C GLU A 571 -11.53 0.08 1.28
N ASN A 572 -10.48 -0.67 0.95
CA ASN A 572 -10.59 -2.09 0.67
C ASN A 572 -10.30 -2.92 1.92
N ILE A 573 -10.78 -4.14 1.91
CA ILE A 573 -10.59 -5.11 2.98
C ILE A 573 -10.35 -6.50 2.39
N GLU A 574 -9.47 -7.26 3.00
CA GLU A 574 -9.30 -8.68 2.70
C GLU A 574 -9.60 -9.48 3.96
N PHE A 575 -10.39 -10.54 3.80
CA PHE A 575 -10.58 -11.56 4.82
C PHE A 575 -9.94 -12.86 4.37
N TYR A 576 -9.46 -13.65 5.31
CA TYR A 576 -8.97 -15.00 5.04
C TYR A 576 -9.57 -16.02 6.01
N VAL A 577 -9.67 -17.26 5.55
CA VAL A 577 -10.09 -18.43 6.34
C VAL A 577 -9.23 -19.64 6.00
N HIS A 578 -8.95 -20.48 7.01
CA HIS A 578 -8.26 -21.75 6.78
C HIS A 578 -9.27 -22.86 6.38
N GLY A 579 -10.46 -22.88 6.98
CA GLY A 579 -11.49 -23.87 6.64
C GLY A 579 -12.87 -23.47 7.15
N VAL A 580 -13.91 -24.09 6.59
CA VAL A 580 -15.31 -23.84 6.97
C VAL A 580 -15.98 -25.16 7.31
N GLN A 581 -16.55 -25.27 8.50
CA GLN A 581 -17.13 -26.53 8.98
C GLN A 581 -18.27 -26.30 9.97
N ALA A 582 -19.10 -27.32 10.19
CA ALA A 582 -20.25 -27.21 11.09
C ALA A 582 -19.84 -26.92 12.54
N GLN A 583 -18.80 -27.58 13.05
CA GLN A 583 -18.24 -27.36 14.37
C GLN A 583 -16.81 -26.82 14.24
N ALA A 584 -16.64 -25.50 14.32
CA ALA A 584 -15.34 -24.89 14.09
C ALA A 584 -14.31 -25.26 15.19
N THR A 585 -13.10 -25.59 14.76
CA THR A 585 -11.90 -25.51 15.62
C THR A 585 -11.33 -24.10 15.62
N PHE A 586 -10.28 -23.88 16.42
CA PHE A 586 -9.59 -22.59 16.58
C PHE A 586 -9.26 -21.87 15.25
N ILE A 587 -8.80 -22.58 14.23
CA ILE A 587 -8.39 -21.96 12.95
C ILE A 587 -9.49 -21.92 11.88
N THR A 588 -10.64 -22.56 12.14
CA THR A 588 -11.74 -22.64 11.16
C THR A 588 -12.87 -21.67 11.49
N THR A 589 -13.75 -21.44 10.52
CA THR A 589 -14.96 -20.63 10.66
C THR A 589 -16.19 -21.53 10.71
N PRO A 590 -17.13 -21.31 11.65
CA PRO A 590 -18.40 -22.03 11.67
C PRO A 590 -19.18 -21.81 10.37
N LEU A 591 -19.80 -22.85 9.84
CA LEU A 591 -20.58 -22.77 8.59
C LEU A 591 -21.74 -21.76 8.71
N ALA A 592 -22.40 -21.70 9.86
CA ALA A 592 -23.48 -20.73 10.10
C ALA A 592 -22.98 -19.28 10.05
N THR A 593 -21.84 -18.99 10.71
CA THR A 593 -21.17 -17.68 10.59
C THR A 593 -20.79 -17.37 9.15
N TRP A 594 -20.20 -18.33 8.43
CA TRP A 594 -19.80 -18.16 7.03
C TRP A 594 -21.00 -17.76 6.16
N ILE A 595 -22.11 -18.48 6.27
CA ILE A 595 -23.36 -18.19 5.54
C ILE A 595 -23.86 -16.77 5.86
N ALA A 596 -23.97 -16.42 7.15
CA ALA A 596 -24.45 -15.11 7.57
C ALA A 596 -23.56 -13.95 7.06
N VAL A 597 -22.24 -14.15 7.04
CA VAL A 597 -21.31 -13.17 6.48
C VAL A 597 -21.48 -13.06 4.96
N LEU A 598 -21.60 -14.16 4.23
CA LEU A 598 -21.82 -14.13 2.78
C LEU A 598 -23.14 -13.45 2.40
N ASP A 599 -24.21 -13.66 3.17
CA ASP A 599 -25.48 -12.95 2.99
C ASP A 599 -25.30 -11.43 3.15
N GLY A 600 -24.59 -11.01 4.20
CA GLY A 600 -24.29 -9.60 4.42
C GLY A 600 -23.38 -9.00 3.35
N ILE A 601 -22.43 -9.77 2.80
CA ILE A 601 -21.58 -9.36 1.68
C ILE A 601 -22.42 -9.20 0.40
N ALA A 602 -23.24 -10.19 0.07
CA ALA A 602 -24.11 -10.17 -1.12
C ALA A 602 -25.07 -8.98 -1.07
N ALA A 603 -25.71 -8.71 0.07
CA ALA A 603 -26.59 -7.56 0.26
C ALA A 603 -25.89 -6.22 -0.02
N ARG A 604 -24.65 -6.05 0.44
CA ARG A 604 -23.85 -4.82 0.20
C ARG A 604 -23.40 -4.68 -1.25
N ARG A 605 -23.05 -5.80 -1.88
CA ARG A 605 -22.75 -5.85 -3.32
C ARG A 605 -23.98 -5.43 -4.13
N ASP A 606 -25.13 -6.00 -3.83
CA ASP A 606 -26.37 -5.78 -4.59
C ASP A 606 -26.93 -4.36 -4.37
N ALA A 607 -26.70 -3.78 -3.19
CA ALA A 607 -26.91 -2.35 -2.91
C ALA A 607 -25.91 -1.42 -3.64
N GLY A 608 -24.91 -1.98 -4.33
CA GLY A 608 -23.93 -1.22 -5.11
C GLY A 608 -22.89 -0.47 -4.26
N VAL A 609 -22.76 -0.78 -2.96
CA VAL A 609 -21.83 -0.06 -2.05
C VAL A 609 -20.47 -0.76 -1.88
N LEU A 610 -20.37 -2.03 -2.29
CA LEU A 610 -19.19 -2.87 -2.15
C LEU A 610 -18.92 -3.65 -3.46
N ASP A 611 -17.68 -3.72 -3.89
CA ASP A 611 -17.26 -4.71 -4.89
C ASP A 611 -16.71 -5.95 -4.19
N VAL A 612 -17.05 -7.14 -4.68
CA VAL A 612 -16.45 -8.40 -4.21
C VAL A 612 -15.58 -8.92 -5.35
N LEU A 613 -14.27 -8.91 -5.14
CA LEU A 613 -13.27 -9.19 -6.16
C LEU A 613 -12.32 -10.29 -5.69
N THR A 614 -11.82 -11.08 -6.62
CA THR A 614 -10.64 -11.91 -6.33
C THR A 614 -9.38 -11.05 -6.26
N LYS A 615 -8.28 -11.59 -5.73
CA LYS A 615 -7.02 -10.86 -5.57
C LYS A 615 -6.49 -10.34 -6.91
N ALA A 616 -6.51 -11.19 -7.95
CA ALA A 616 -6.11 -10.80 -9.30
C ALA A 616 -7.02 -9.72 -9.90
N GLN A 617 -8.34 -9.83 -9.71
CA GLN A 617 -9.31 -8.83 -10.19
C GLN A 617 -9.12 -7.47 -9.51
N TRP A 618 -8.92 -7.47 -8.19
CA TRP A 618 -8.62 -6.25 -7.45
C TRP A 618 -7.30 -5.61 -7.90
N TRP A 619 -6.23 -6.42 -8.09
CA TRP A 619 -4.96 -5.89 -8.58
C TRP A 619 -5.09 -5.27 -9.97
N ALA A 620 -5.84 -5.91 -10.86
CA ALA A 620 -6.10 -5.35 -12.18
C ALA A 620 -6.89 -4.04 -12.13
N ARG A 621 -7.79 -3.88 -11.14
CA ARG A 621 -8.54 -2.65 -10.90
C ARG A 621 -7.66 -1.52 -10.34
N ASP A 622 -6.88 -1.80 -9.30
CA ASP A 622 -6.23 -0.75 -8.49
C ASP A 622 -4.72 -0.88 -8.34
N GLY A 623 -4.18 -2.10 -8.48
CA GLY A 623 -2.80 -2.41 -8.09
C GLY A 623 -1.75 -1.66 -8.91
N SER A 624 -2.07 -1.37 -10.17
CA SER A 624 -1.25 -0.54 -11.07
C SER A 624 -1.64 0.94 -11.06
N ALA A 625 -2.71 1.31 -10.33
CA ALA A 625 -3.16 2.68 -10.25
C ALA A 625 -2.08 3.55 -9.61
N SER A 626 -2.17 4.81 -9.96
CA SER A 626 -1.09 5.75 -9.84
C SER A 626 -1.75 7.10 -9.58
N CYS A 627 -1.28 7.82 -8.56
CA CYS A 627 -1.88 9.11 -8.19
C CYS A 627 -1.95 10.05 -9.41
N PRO A 628 -3.12 10.66 -9.70
CA PRO A 628 -3.32 11.50 -10.88
C PRO A 628 -2.69 12.90 -10.79
N VAL A 629 -1.81 13.18 -9.83
CA VAL A 629 -1.07 14.46 -9.75
C VAL A 629 0.22 14.40 -10.54
#